data_AF-A0A965IDK0-F1
#
_entry.id   AF-A0A965IDK0-F1
#
_cell.length_a   1.000
_cell.length_b   1.000
_cell.length_c   1.000
_cell.angle_alpha   90.00
_cell.angle_beta   90.00
_cell.angle_gamma   90.00
#
_symmetry.space_group_name_H-M   'P 1'
#
loop_
_entity.id
_entity.type
_entity.pdbx_description
1 polymer ?
#
loop_
_entity_poly.entity_id
_entity_poly.type
_entity_poly.pdbx_seq_one_letter_code
_entity_poly.pdbx_strand_id
1 'polypeptide(L)'
;MTQSLPVVRRVGLYALTIGAATGGGALFDALALPLPWMLGSLAASACLALIGQSAKAPSFCVKAGQMTIGLALGLYFTPTVIAALTQMLGWMIGVGLYTCLMSLLGAVFLQRFMGFDGKTSFYAAAIGAASDMAIQAHKAGARGDLVAVSHSIRVAMVVSIIPVIAADLVGQMGVNRSALGSGVLYLPWLQTIVLAVAALFAALLADRIRGFPNVWVLAPLLAALVSAALLPEHRLHPVLVAAGQIMLGWNLGQRFTRELFAESPRLAVAAALMTLAFLGLSLVMALSVHVGLQMNWATSLVATAPGGIAEMAITAKVLNLDPPTVTAFHAVRLVMMVTGADLLMKLGFYLGWLKDDS
;
A
#
# COMPACT_ATOMS: atom_id res chain seq x y z
N MET A 1 -4.54 20.20 14.97
CA MET A 1 -4.11 20.20 16.37
C MET A 1 -2.60 20.34 16.57
N THR A 2 -1.71 19.81 15.71
CA THR A 2 -0.25 19.96 15.91
C THR A 2 0.32 21.36 15.60
N GLN A 3 -0.25 22.10 14.65
CA GLN A 3 0.29 23.40 14.20
C GLN A 3 0.08 24.57 15.18
N SER A 4 -0.87 24.45 16.14
CA SER A 4 -1.16 25.49 17.14
C SER A 4 -0.26 25.40 18.39
N LEU A 5 0.65 24.42 18.46
CA LEU A 5 1.52 24.22 19.61
C LEU A 5 2.80 25.08 19.52
N PRO A 6 3.40 25.45 20.67
CA PRO A 6 4.74 26.04 20.70
C PRO A 6 5.75 25.17 19.95
N VAL A 7 6.71 25.79 19.26
CA VAL A 7 7.68 25.08 18.39
C VAL A 7 8.40 23.96 19.12
N VAL A 8 8.82 24.20 20.37
CA VAL A 8 9.51 23.21 21.21
C VAL A 8 8.65 21.95 21.43
N ARG A 9 7.35 22.13 21.71
CA ARG A 9 6.42 21.01 21.90
C ARG A 9 6.17 20.24 20.61
N ARG A 10 6.14 20.91 19.46
CA ARG A 10 6.04 20.25 18.14
C ARG A 10 7.25 19.38 17.85
N VAL A 11 8.46 19.93 18.01
CA VAL A 11 9.71 19.21 17.79
C VAL A 11 9.80 18.00 18.73
N GLY A 12 9.43 18.17 20.00
CA GLY A 12 9.36 17.08 20.97
C GLY A 12 8.40 15.96 20.56
N LEU A 13 7.20 16.29 20.07
CA LEU A 13 6.24 15.29 19.58
C LEU A 13 6.75 14.55 18.33
N TYR A 14 7.41 15.26 17.42
CA TYR A 14 8.04 14.65 16.24
C TYR A 14 9.15 13.67 16.64
N ALA A 15 10.06 14.09 17.52
CA ALA A 15 11.13 13.25 18.03
C ALA A 15 10.59 12.03 18.79
N LEU A 16 9.56 12.22 19.63
CA LEU A 16 8.87 11.15 20.33
C LEU A 16 8.27 10.14 19.36
N THR A 17 7.56 10.61 18.33
CA THR A 17 6.84 9.72 17.43
C THR A 17 7.80 8.93 16.53
N ILE A 18 8.83 9.58 15.96
CA ILE A 18 9.82 8.87 15.15
C ILE A 18 10.71 7.94 16.00
N GLY A 19 11.03 8.34 17.24
CA GLY A 19 11.75 7.51 18.19
C GLY A 19 10.95 6.27 18.58
N ALA A 20 9.67 6.43 18.89
CA ALA A 20 8.76 5.31 19.16
C ALA A 20 8.55 4.42 17.94
N ALA A 21 8.40 4.99 16.74
CA ALA A 21 8.28 4.21 15.51
C ALA A 21 9.52 3.35 15.28
N THR A 22 10.70 3.95 15.37
CA THR A 22 11.99 3.26 15.23
C THR A 22 12.16 2.18 16.31
N GLY A 23 11.83 2.50 17.57
CA GLY A 23 11.90 1.56 18.69
C GLY A 23 10.91 0.40 18.55
N GLY A 24 9.69 0.65 18.07
CA GLY A 24 8.73 -0.39 17.75
C GLY A 24 9.21 -1.31 16.63
N GLY A 25 9.83 -0.72 15.60
CA GLY A 25 10.50 -1.48 14.52
C GLY A 25 11.60 -2.40 15.05
N ALA A 26 12.49 -1.87 15.87
CA ALA A 26 13.58 -2.63 16.49
C ALA A 26 13.07 -3.74 17.44
N LEU A 27 11.99 -3.47 18.20
CA LEU A 27 11.37 -4.47 19.05
C LEU A 27 10.79 -5.63 18.24
N PHE A 28 10.08 -5.33 17.15
CA PHE A 28 9.53 -6.37 16.27
C PHE A 28 10.64 -7.18 15.58
N ASP A 29 11.75 -6.52 15.23
CA ASP A 29 12.92 -7.17 14.63
C ASP A 29 13.55 -8.15 15.63
N ALA A 30 13.71 -7.73 16.89
CA ALA A 30 14.20 -8.57 17.98
C ALA A 30 13.28 -9.76 18.30
N LEU A 31 11.96 -9.60 18.11
CA LEU A 31 10.97 -10.66 18.29
C LEU A 31 10.80 -11.54 17.04
N ALA A 32 11.58 -11.32 15.98
CA ALA A 32 11.47 -12.01 14.69
C ALA A 32 10.05 -11.98 14.09
N LEU A 33 9.31 -10.90 14.35
CA LEU A 33 7.97 -10.69 13.79
C LEU A 33 8.05 -10.27 12.32
N PRO A 34 7.05 -10.59 11.49
CA PRO A 34 7.06 -10.23 10.07
C PRO A 34 7.02 -8.71 9.87
N LEU A 35 7.71 -8.23 8.83
CA LEU A 35 7.77 -6.80 8.48
C LEU A 35 8.07 -5.87 9.67
N PRO A 36 9.16 -6.12 10.40
CA PRO A 36 9.35 -5.55 11.74
C PRO A 36 9.37 -4.02 11.71
N TRP A 37 10.16 -3.42 10.80
CA TRP A 37 10.26 -1.98 10.65
C TRP A 37 8.97 -1.29 10.22
N MET A 38 8.05 -1.98 9.53
CA MET A 38 6.79 -1.39 9.10
C MET A 38 5.69 -1.61 10.14
N LEU A 39 5.47 -2.85 10.60
CA LEU A 39 4.43 -3.21 11.57
C LEU A 39 4.75 -2.70 12.96
N GLY A 40 6.00 -2.79 13.41
CA GLY A 40 6.45 -2.24 14.68
C GLY A 40 6.30 -0.72 14.73
N SER A 41 6.68 -0.03 13.64
CA SER A 41 6.50 1.42 13.52
C SER A 41 5.03 1.84 13.51
N LEU A 42 4.18 1.07 12.80
CA LEU A 42 2.73 1.27 12.77
C LEU A 42 2.13 1.10 14.16
N ALA A 43 2.43 -0.02 14.84
CA ALA A 43 1.90 -0.31 16.16
C ALA A 43 2.30 0.75 17.19
N ALA A 44 3.58 1.11 17.25
CA ALA A 44 4.07 2.14 18.17
C ALA A 44 3.44 3.51 17.88
N SER A 45 3.36 3.90 16.61
CA SER A 45 2.75 5.18 16.22
C SER A 45 1.24 5.22 16.46
N ALA A 46 0.55 4.07 16.31
CA ALA A 46 -0.87 3.92 16.61
C ALA A 46 -1.13 4.03 18.13
N CYS A 47 -0.32 3.37 18.96
CA CYS A 47 -0.41 3.53 20.42
C CYS A 47 -0.25 5.00 20.84
N LEU A 48 0.73 5.72 20.29
CA LEU A 48 0.89 7.16 20.54
C LEU A 48 -0.29 7.99 20.04
N ALA A 49 -0.88 7.63 18.89
CA ALA A 49 -2.02 8.34 18.33
C ALA A 49 -3.27 8.15 19.20
N LEU A 50 -3.50 6.94 19.72
CA LEU A 50 -4.59 6.62 20.63
C LEU A 50 -4.50 7.35 21.98
N ILE A 51 -3.32 7.76 22.42
CA ILE A 51 -3.15 8.58 23.65
C ILE A 51 -3.02 10.08 23.36
N GLY A 52 -3.19 10.51 22.11
CA GLY A 52 -3.12 11.92 21.70
C GLY A 52 -1.71 12.52 21.74
N GLN A 53 -0.66 11.69 21.73
CA GLN A 53 0.75 12.11 21.78
C GLN A 53 1.52 11.84 20.48
N SER A 54 0.83 11.46 19.40
CA SER A 54 1.45 11.27 18.08
C SER A 54 1.48 12.57 17.28
N ALA A 55 2.61 12.83 16.62
CA ALA A 55 2.73 13.88 15.64
C ALA A 55 2.26 13.39 14.27
N LYS A 56 1.57 14.26 13.52
CA LYS A 56 1.21 13.95 12.14
C LYS A 56 2.46 13.84 11.27
N ALA A 57 2.69 12.68 10.65
CA ALA A 57 3.79 12.42 9.72
C ALA A 57 3.83 13.51 8.64
N PRO A 58 4.94 14.25 8.51
CA PRO A 58 5.09 15.26 7.48
C PRO A 58 4.93 14.66 6.09
N SER A 59 4.35 15.40 5.14
CA SER A 59 4.15 14.92 3.77
C SER A 59 5.46 14.49 3.10
N PHE A 60 6.58 15.15 3.42
CA PHE A 60 7.89 14.76 2.90
C PHE A 60 8.34 13.38 3.40
N CYS A 61 8.04 12.99 4.64
CA CYS A 61 8.37 11.65 5.15
C CYS A 61 7.60 10.58 4.40
N VAL A 62 6.32 10.81 4.13
CA VAL A 62 5.48 9.87 3.36
C VAL A 62 6.04 9.70 1.95
N LYS A 63 6.33 10.83 1.28
CA LYS A 63 6.91 10.85 -0.07
C LYS A 63 8.28 10.18 -0.12
N ALA A 64 9.15 10.43 0.86
CA ALA A 64 10.47 9.82 0.97
C ALA A 64 10.37 8.31 1.22
N GLY A 65 9.45 7.87 2.08
CA GLY A 65 9.18 6.44 2.31
C GLY A 65 8.69 5.75 1.03
N GLN A 66 7.69 6.33 0.35
CA GLN A 66 7.19 5.82 -0.93
C GLN A 66 8.29 5.76 -1.99
N MET A 67 9.12 6.80 -2.10
CA MET A 67 10.22 6.86 -3.07
C MET A 67 11.26 5.79 -2.79
N THR A 68 11.60 5.59 -1.52
CA THR A 68 12.55 4.56 -1.10
C THR A 68 12.04 3.16 -1.43
N ILE A 69 10.76 2.89 -1.22
CA ILE A 69 10.14 1.63 -1.61
C ILE A 69 10.10 1.47 -3.13
N GLY A 70 9.73 2.52 -3.88
CA GLY A 70 9.75 2.52 -5.34
C GLY A 70 11.14 2.18 -5.90
N LEU A 71 12.19 2.83 -5.40
CA LEU A 71 13.59 2.53 -5.74
C LEU A 71 13.97 1.09 -5.40
N ALA A 72 13.67 0.65 -4.19
CA ALA A 72 14.01 -0.68 -3.71
C ALA A 72 13.36 -1.79 -4.54
N LEU A 73 12.17 -1.54 -5.08
CA LEU A 73 11.43 -2.49 -5.92
C LEU A 73 11.85 -2.40 -7.39
N GLY A 74 12.07 -1.19 -7.93
CA GLY A 74 12.45 -1.01 -9.32
C GLY A 74 13.78 -1.68 -9.68
N LEU A 75 14.71 -1.81 -8.72
CA LEU A 75 15.94 -2.58 -8.89
C LEU A 75 15.74 -4.09 -9.12
N TYR A 76 14.53 -4.62 -8.89
CA TYR A 76 14.20 -6.02 -9.20
C TYR A 76 13.63 -6.21 -10.62
N PHE A 77 13.27 -5.14 -11.33
CA PHE A 77 12.68 -5.22 -12.67
C PHE A 77 13.78 -5.27 -13.74
N THR A 78 14.53 -6.35 -13.77
CA THR A 78 15.50 -6.63 -14.85
C THR A 78 14.77 -6.92 -16.16
N PRO A 79 15.43 -6.82 -17.33
CA PRO A 79 14.81 -7.18 -18.61
C PRO A 79 14.24 -8.60 -18.65
N THR A 80 14.91 -9.57 -18.00
CA THR A 80 14.43 -10.95 -17.90
C THR A 80 13.15 -11.07 -17.07
N VAL A 81 13.07 -10.34 -15.95
CA VAL A 81 11.86 -10.28 -15.11
C VAL A 81 10.73 -9.61 -15.88
N ILE A 82 10.98 -8.49 -16.58
CA ILE A 82 9.98 -7.82 -17.40
C ILE A 82 9.41 -8.78 -18.45
N ALA A 83 10.27 -9.54 -19.15
CA ALA A 83 9.82 -10.54 -20.12
C ALA A 83 8.91 -11.61 -19.47
N ALA A 84 9.27 -12.12 -18.29
CA ALA A 84 8.42 -13.07 -17.56
C ALA A 84 7.06 -12.46 -17.17
N LEU A 85 7.04 -11.20 -16.72
CA LEU A 85 5.80 -10.50 -16.36
C LEU A 85 4.85 -10.32 -17.55
N THR A 86 5.36 -10.16 -18.78
CA THR A 86 4.50 -10.06 -19.96
C THR A 86 3.69 -11.34 -20.22
N GLN A 87 4.21 -12.50 -19.84
CA GLN A 87 3.49 -13.78 -19.95
C GLN A 87 2.34 -13.89 -18.93
N MET A 88 2.39 -13.09 -17.86
CA MET A 88 1.38 -13.06 -16.80
C MET A 88 0.36 -11.93 -16.99
N LEU A 89 0.47 -11.13 -18.06
CA LEU A 89 -0.35 -9.94 -18.27
C LEU A 89 -1.86 -10.25 -18.27
N GLY A 90 -2.26 -11.37 -18.86
CA GLY A 90 -3.67 -11.81 -18.83
C GLY A 90 -4.20 -12.02 -17.41
N TRP A 91 -3.40 -12.61 -16.52
CA TRP A 91 -3.75 -12.79 -15.11
C TRP A 91 -3.76 -11.46 -14.35
N MET A 92 -2.83 -10.56 -14.64
CA MET A 92 -2.82 -9.22 -14.03
C MET A 92 -4.09 -8.44 -14.38
N ILE A 93 -4.50 -8.47 -15.66
CA ILE A 93 -5.75 -7.85 -16.11
C ILE A 93 -6.95 -8.54 -15.47
N GLY A 94 -6.96 -9.87 -15.39
CA GLY A 94 -8.02 -10.64 -14.72
C GLY A 94 -8.18 -10.26 -13.25
N VAL A 95 -7.08 -10.15 -12.50
CA VAL A 95 -7.08 -9.66 -11.11
C VAL A 95 -7.54 -8.21 -11.03
N GLY A 96 -7.15 -7.37 -11.99
CA GLY A 96 -7.62 -5.99 -12.10
C GLY A 96 -9.14 -5.90 -12.27
N LEU A 97 -9.72 -6.65 -13.22
CA LEU A 97 -11.17 -6.73 -13.42
C LEU A 97 -11.88 -7.28 -12.19
N TYR A 98 -11.32 -8.31 -11.55
CA TYR A 98 -11.85 -8.86 -10.31
C TYR A 98 -11.86 -7.81 -9.19
N THR A 99 -10.80 -7.01 -9.08
CA THR A 99 -10.69 -5.91 -8.11
C THR A 99 -11.73 -4.81 -8.38
N CYS A 100 -12.02 -4.51 -9.65
CA CYS A 100 -13.10 -3.59 -10.04
C CYS A 100 -14.49 -4.14 -9.62
N LEU A 101 -14.73 -5.44 -9.84
CA LEU A 101 -15.96 -6.10 -9.41
C LEU A 101 -16.11 -6.08 -7.88
N MET A 102 -15.05 -6.41 -7.14
CA MET A 102 -15.04 -6.31 -5.68
C MET A 102 -15.37 -4.89 -5.21
N SER A 103 -14.81 -3.87 -5.87
CA SER A 103 -15.09 -2.46 -5.56
C SER A 103 -16.58 -2.13 -5.75
N LEU A 104 -17.21 -2.60 -6.83
CA LEU A 104 -18.65 -2.44 -7.05
C LEU A 104 -19.49 -3.15 -5.99
N LEU A 105 -19.15 -4.41 -5.66
CA LEU A 105 -19.85 -5.16 -4.62
C LEU A 105 -19.72 -4.50 -3.24
N GLY A 106 -18.54 -3.96 -2.92
CA GLY A 106 -18.32 -3.18 -1.72
C GLY A 106 -19.14 -1.89 -1.70
N ALA A 107 -19.27 -1.22 -2.85
CA ALA A 107 -20.10 -0.02 -2.97
C ALA A 107 -21.57 -0.32 -2.70
N VAL A 108 -22.09 -1.41 -3.28
CA VAL A 108 -23.45 -1.91 -3.01
C VAL A 108 -23.61 -2.23 -1.53
N PHE A 109 -22.62 -2.86 -0.92
CA PHE A 109 -22.65 -3.17 0.51
C PHE A 109 -22.77 -1.89 1.36
N LEU A 110 -21.92 -0.89 1.09
CA LEU A 110 -21.93 0.39 1.80
C LEU A 110 -23.25 1.16 1.60
N GLN A 111 -23.79 1.21 0.38
CA GLN A 111 -25.05 1.93 0.15
C GLN A 111 -26.24 1.18 0.76
N ARG A 112 -26.40 -0.11 0.43
CA ARG A 112 -27.61 -0.88 0.76
C ARG A 112 -27.73 -1.19 2.24
N PHE A 113 -26.64 -1.57 2.89
CA PHE A 113 -26.66 -2.01 4.29
C PHE A 113 -26.21 -0.90 5.25
N MET A 114 -25.34 0.00 4.81
CA MET A 114 -24.79 1.05 5.68
C MET A 114 -25.38 2.45 5.40
N GLY A 115 -26.20 2.61 4.36
CA GLY A 115 -26.99 3.82 4.12
C GLY A 115 -26.17 5.05 3.72
N PHE A 116 -24.99 4.84 3.13
CA PHE A 116 -24.20 5.92 2.55
C PHE A 116 -24.70 6.26 1.13
N ASP A 117 -24.52 7.51 0.69
CA ASP A 117 -24.90 7.91 -0.67
C ASP A 117 -24.12 7.10 -1.73
N GLY A 118 -24.71 6.91 -2.91
CA GLY A 118 -24.16 6.03 -3.95
C GLY A 118 -22.75 6.42 -4.41
N LYS A 119 -22.48 7.72 -4.57
CA LYS A 119 -21.17 8.21 -5.05
C LYS A 119 -20.08 8.03 -3.98
N THR A 120 -20.35 8.41 -2.73
CA THR A 120 -19.44 8.18 -1.60
C THR A 120 -19.21 6.70 -1.38
N SER A 121 -20.26 5.86 -1.48
CA SER A 121 -20.15 4.40 -1.35
C SER A 121 -19.21 3.81 -2.39
N PHE A 122 -19.35 4.23 -3.66
CA PHE A 122 -18.47 3.79 -4.74
C PHE A 122 -17.00 4.15 -4.46
N TYR A 123 -16.70 5.42 -4.24
CA TYR A 123 -15.33 5.85 -4.03
C TYR A 123 -14.74 5.34 -2.70
N ALA A 124 -15.56 5.10 -1.67
CA ALA A 124 -15.11 4.54 -0.39
C ALA A 124 -14.79 3.05 -0.47
N ALA A 125 -15.46 2.30 -1.35
CA ALA A 125 -15.20 0.89 -1.61
C ALA A 125 -14.08 0.66 -2.63
N ALA A 126 -13.84 1.64 -3.49
CA ALA A 126 -12.89 1.54 -4.59
C ALA A 126 -11.48 1.12 -4.14
N ILE A 127 -10.97 0.00 -4.66
CA ILE A 127 -9.62 -0.48 -4.35
C ILE A 127 -8.60 0.23 -5.25
N GLY A 128 -8.43 1.52 -4.99
CA GLY A 128 -7.41 2.39 -5.62
C GLY A 128 -6.56 3.11 -4.59
N ALA A 129 -5.68 4.00 -5.08
CA ALA A 129 -4.92 4.92 -4.23
C ALA A 129 -5.88 5.82 -3.44
N ALA A 130 -5.71 5.86 -2.12
CA ALA A 130 -6.63 6.55 -1.22
C ALA A 130 -6.78 8.04 -1.55
N SER A 131 -5.66 8.72 -1.85
CA SER A 131 -5.65 10.13 -2.24
C SER A 131 -6.39 10.37 -3.55
N ASP A 132 -6.22 9.50 -4.54
CA ASP A 132 -6.87 9.63 -5.84
C ASP A 132 -8.38 9.44 -5.73
N MET A 133 -8.83 8.42 -4.98
CA MET A 133 -10.26 8.18 -4.78
C MET A 133 -10.94 9.30 -3.99
N ALA A 134 -10.29 9.86 -2.97
CA ALA A 134 -10.82 11.00 -2.23
C ALA A 134 -10.95 12.27 -3.10
N ILE A 135 -9.97 12.53 -3.97
CA ILE A 135 -10.01 13.65 -4.92
C ILE A 135 -11.10 13.44 -5.97
N GLN A 136 -11.23 12.23 -6.52
CA GLN A 136 -12.26 11.92 -7.50
C GLN A 136 -13.67 11.99 -6.89
N ALA A 137 -13.83 11.51 -5.65
CA ALA A 137 -15.06 11.65 -4.88
C ALA A 137 -15.46 13.12 -4.74
N HIS A 138 -14.53 13.98 -4.32
CA HIS A 138 -14.83 15.41 -4.17
C HIS A 138 -15.25 16.06 -5.49
N LYS A 139 -14.57 15.70 -6.60
CA LYS A 139 -14.95 16.17 -7.95
C LYS A 139 -16.32 15.68 -8.40
N ALA A 140 -16.74 14.50 -7.95
CA ALA A 140 -18.05 13.93 -8.23
C ALA A 140 -19.15 14.42 -7.27
N GLY A 141 -18.86 15.38 -6.38
CA GLY A 141 -19.80 15.90 -5.38
C GLY A 141 -20.00 14.97 -4.17
N ALA A 142 -19.17 13.93 -4.03
CA ALA A 142 -19.23 12.97 -2.93
C ALA A 142 -18.34 13.39 -1.74
N ARG A 143 -18.51 12.70 -0.61
CA ARG A 143 -17.79 12.96 0.64
C ARG A 143 -16.38 12.37 0.64
N GLY A 144 -15.43 13.11 0.06
CA GLY A 144 -14.01 12.71 0.00
C GLY A 144 -13.34 12.50 1.36
N ASP A 145 -13.84 13.15 2.42
CA ASP A 145 -13.43 12.96 3.81
C ASP A 145 -13.73 11.53 4.31
N LEU A 146 -14.95 11.03 4.07
CA LEU A 146 -15.33 9.66 4.42
C LEU A 146 -14.59 8.62 3.59
N VAL A 147 -14.37 8.92 2.31
CA VAL A 147 -13.59 8.05 1.41
C VAL A 147 -12.17 7.87 1.96
N ALA A 148 -11.52 8.96 2.37
CA ALA A 148 -10.18 8.89 2.96
C ALA A 148 -10.15 8.04 4.25
N VAL A 149 -11.21 8.12 5.07
CA VAL A 149 -11.37 7.30 6.28
C VAL A 149 -11.52 5.81 5.95
N SER A 150 -12.45 5.46 5.05
CA SER A 150 -12.68 4.07 4.63
C SER A 150 -11.40 3.41 4.12
N HIS A 151 -10.69 4.10 3.23
CA HIS A 151 -9.42 3.63 2.68
C HIS A 151 -8.33 3.48 3.75
N SER A 152 -8.29 4.38 4.73
CA SER A 152 -7.31 4.31 5.82
C SER A 152 -7.52 3.06 6.67
N ILE A 153 -8.77 2.75 7.01
CA ILE A 153 -9.13 1.54 7.75
C ILE A 153 -8.77 0.29 6.94
N ARG A 154 -9.15 0.26 5.66
CA ARG A 154 -8.83 -0.85 4.76
C ARG A 154 -7.32 -1.10 4.71
N VAL A 155 -6.53 -0.08 4.38
CA VAL A 155 -5.08 -0.23 4.24
C VAL A 155 -4.47 -0.69 5.57
N ALA A 156 -4.86 -0.09 6.69
CA ALA A 156 -4.30 -0.47 7.98
C ALA A 156 -4.63 -1.92 8.38
N MET A 157 -5.87 -2.36 8.16
CA MET A 157 -6.26 -3.76 8.37
C MET A 157 -5.51 -4.72 7.44
N VAL A 158 -5.48 -4.45 6.13
CA VAL A 158 -4.81 -5.31 5.16
C VAL A 158 -3.31 -5.43 5.46
N VAL A 159 -2.66 -4.31 5.78
CA VAL A 159 -1.23 -4.27 6.14
C VAL A 159 -0.95 -5.01 7.43
N SER A 160 -1.90 -5.06 8.37
CA SER A 160 -1.71 -5.79 9.63
C SER A 160 -1.98 -7.29 9.49
N ILE A 161 -2.93 -7.68 8.61
CA ILE A 161 -3.40 -9.06 8.49
C ILE A 161 -2.59 -9.84 7.45
N ILE A 162 -2.43 -9.32 6.23
CA ILE A 162 -1.85 -10.08 5.12
C ILE A 162 -0.42 -10.52 5.39
N PRO A 163 0.50 -9.68 5.89
CA PRO A 163 1.87 -10.11 6.16
C PRO A 163 1.97 -11.22 7.20
N VAL A 164 1.10 -11.22 8.21
CA VAL A 164 1.07 -12.26 9.25
C VAL A 164 0.64 -13.59 8.64
N ILE A 165 -0.45 -13.60 7.86
CA ILE A 165 -0.92 -14.80 7.16
C ILE A 165 0.16 -15.28 6.16
N ALA A 166 0.72 -14.39 5.36
CA ALA A 166 1.75 -14.74 4.38
C ALA A 166 3.02 -15.28 5.05
N ALA A 167 3.44 -14.71 6.19
CA ALA A 167 4.61 -15.18 6.93
C ALA A 167 4.40 -16.58 7.53
N ASP A 168 3.21 -16.86 8.04
CA ASP A 168 2.83 -18.18 8.54
C ASP A 168 2.86 -19.22 7.40
N LEU A 169 2.27 -18.91 6.25
CA LEU A 169 2.30 -19.75 5.05
C LEU A 169 3.74 -20.04 4.59
N VAL A 170 4.62 -19.04 4.61
CA VAL A 170 6.05 -19.22 4.28
C VAL A 170 6.76 -20.10 5.33
N GLY A 171 6.46 -19.91 6.61
CA GLY A 171 7.03 -20.69 7.71
C GLY A 171 6.67 -22.18 7.63
N GLN A 172 5.42 -22.49 7.27
CA GLN A 172 4.96 -23.87 7.06
C GLN A 172 5.67 -24.58 5.91
N MET A 173 6.17 -23.83 4.92
CA MET A 173 6.92 -24.38 3.77
C MET A 173 8.41 -24.66 4.07
N GLY A 174 8.89 -24.40 5.30
CA GLY A 174 10.26 -24.74 5.71
C GLY A 174 11.37 -24.01 4.92
N VAL A 175 11.05 -22.88 4.28
CA VAL A 175 12.03 -22.11 3.50
C VAL A 175 13.12 -21.58 4.44
N ASN A 176 14.31 -22.16 4.36
CA ASN A 176 15.47 -21.76 5.14
C ASN A 176 15.84 -20.30 4.84
N ARG A 177 15.48 -19.40 5.75
CA ARG A 177 15.81 -17.95 5.68
C ARG A 177 17.31 -17.67 5.77
N SER A 178 18.11 -18.68 6.13
CA SER A 178 19.55 -18.60 6.43
C SER A 178 20.48 -18.81 5.22
N ALA A 179 19.99 -19.25 4.06
CA ALA A 179 20.85 -19.58 2.91
C ALA A 179 21.01 -18.48 1.85
N LEU A 180 20.33 -17.32 2.00
CA LEU A 180 20.22 -16.31 0.94
C LEU A 180 21.04 -15.02 1.18
N GLY A 181 21.86 -14.96 2.24
CA GLY A 181 22.63 -13.77 2.61
C GLY A 181 24.01 -13.63 1.96
N SER A 182 24.57 -14.71 1.41
CA SER A 182 25.90 -14.69 0.79
C SER A 182 25.78 -14.43 -0.71
N GLY A 183 25.86 -13.15 -1.11
CA GLY A 183 25.97 -12.78 -2.53
C GLY A 183 25.14 -11.57 -2.99
N VAL A 184 24.36 -10.93 -2.10
CA VAL A 184 23.61 -9.73 -2.49
C VAL A 184 24.56 -8.53 -2.61
N LEU A 185 24.73 -8.02 -3.83
CA LEU A 185 25.47 -6.79 -4.09
C LEU A 185 24.58 -5.59 -3.77
N TYR A 186 25.09 -4.66 -2.96
CA TYR A 186 24.43 -3.39 -2.71
C TYR A 186 24.99 -2.32 -3.63
N LEU A 187 24.14 -1.40 -4.07
CA LEU A 187 24.59 -0.22 -4.80
C LEU A 187 25.64 0.55 -3.95
N PRO A 188 26.80 0.90 -4.53
CA PRO A 188 27.69 1.88 -3.95
C PRO A 188 26.93 3.16 -3.57
N TRP A 189 27.35 3.81 -2.48
CA TRP A 189 26.66 5.00 -1.97
C TRP A 189 26.52 6.12 -3.00
N LEU A 190 27.53 6.33 -3.85
CA LEU A 190 27.46 7.30 -4.94
C LEU A 190 26.34 6.95 -5.94
N GLN A 191 26.26 5.70 -6.39
CA GLN A 191 25.20 5.25 -7.30
C GLN A 191 23.82 5.32 -6.64
N THR A 192 23.76 5.05 -5.33
CA THR A 192 22.54 5.20 -4.54
C THR A 192 22.06 6.65 -4.50
N ILE A 193 22.96 7.62 -4.31
CA ILE A 193 22.64 9.06 -4.32
C ILE A 193 22.20 9.48 -5.72
N VAL A 194 22.92 9.08 -6.77
CA VAL A 194 22.56 9.39 -8.16
C VAL A 194 21.17 8.86 -8.49
N LEU A 195 20.89 7.61 -8.11
CA LEU A 195 19.59 6.99 -8.30
C LEU A 195 18.49 7.71 -7.50
N ALA A 196 18.77 8.12 -6.26
CA ALA A 196 17.82 8.87 -5.44
C ALA A 196 17.49 10.25 -6.03
N VAL A 197 18.49 10.96 -6.57
CA VAL A 197 18.29 12.25 -7.25
C VAL A 197 17.50 12.07 -8.54
N ALA A 198 17.84 11.05 -9.34
CA ALA A 198 17.10 10.73 -10.57
C ALA A 198 15.63 10.37 -10.27
N ALA A 199 15.38 9.56 -9.24
CA ALA A 199 14.03 9.21 -8.82
C ALA A 199 13.25 10.40 -8.27
N LEU A 200 13.88 11.30 -7.51
CA LEU A 200 13.25 12.53 -7.06
C LEU A 200 12.86 13.40 -8.26
N PHE A 201 13.75 13.57 -9.23
CA PHE A 201 13.47 14.33 -10.45
C PHE A 201 12.32 13.69 -11.25
N ALA A 202 12.34 12.37 -11.45
CA ALA A 202 11.28 11.63 -12.11
C ALA A 202 9.93 11.79 -11.37
N ALA A 203 9.93 11.69 -10.04
CA ALA A 203 8.72 11.89 -9.23
C ALA A 203 8.19 13.31 -9.34
N LEU A 204 9.04 14.33 -9.28
CA LEU A 204 8.63 15.74 -9.43
C LEU A 204 8.06 16.03 -10.83
N LEU A 205 8.63 15.43 -11.87
CA LEU A 205 8.12 15.56 -13.24
C LEU A 205 6.78 14.85 -13.39
N ALA A 206 6.66 13.62 -12.87
CA ALA A 206 5.43 12.85 -12.89
C ALA A 206 4.31 13.47 -12.04
N ASP A 207 4.63 14.18 -10.96
CA ASP A 207 3.68 14.94 -10.12
C ASP A 207 2.99 16.07 -10.91
N ARG A 208 3.59 16.52 -12.04
CA ARG A 208 2.97 17.47 -12.97
C ARG A 208 1.98 16.81 -13.94
N ILE A 209 2.05 15.49 -14.12
CA ILE A 209 1.19 14.76 -15.04
C ILE A 209 -0.14 14.49 -14.35
N ARG A 210 -1.20 15.14 -14.83
CA ARG A 210 -2.54 15.01 -14.25
C ARG A 210 -3.04 13.57 -14.39
N GLY A 211 -3.35 12.93 -13.26
CA GLY A 211 -3.93 11.59 -13.22
C GLY A 211 -2.91 10.45 -13.16
N PHE A 212 -1.61 10.74 -13.01
CA PHE A 212 -0.61 9.70 -12.78
C PHE A 212 -0.81 9.08 -11.38
N PRO A 213 -1.18 7.80 -11.28
CA PRO A 213 -1.55 7.21 -9.99
C PRO A 213 -0.30 6.94 -9.15
N ASN A 214 -0.38 7.17 -7.84
CA ASN A 214 0.70 6.85 -6.88
C ASN A 214 2.12 7.27 -7.34
N VAL A 215 2.25 8.52 -7.79
CA VAL A 215 3.47 9.13 -8.36
C VAL A 215 4.73 8.77 -7.57
N TRP A 216 4.66 8.91 -6.25
CA TRP A 216 5.80 8.80 -5.35
C TRP A 216 6.30 7.36 -5.14
N VAL A 217 5.59 6.34 -5.63
CA VAL A 217 6.08 4.95 -5.72
C VAL A 217 6.43 4.58 -7.15
N LEU A 218 5.53 4.85 -8.10
CA LEU A 218 5.67 4.38 -9.48
C LEU A 218 6.77 5.12 -10.25
N ALA A 219 6.92 6.44 -10.10
CA ALA A 219 7.96 7.17 -10.82
C ALA A 219 9.39 6.79 -10.35
N PRO A 220 9.67 6.66 -9.04
CA PRO A 220 10.94 6.13 -8.55
C PRO A 220 11.21 4.69 -8.99
N LEU A 221 10.17 3.85 -9.07
CA LEU A 221 10.29 2.49 -9.60
C LEU A 221 10.73 2.50 -11.07
N LEU A 222 10.11 3.32 -11.91
CA LEU A 222 10.47 3.46 -13.32
C LEU A 222 11.89 4.04 -13.51
N ALA A 223 12.30 4.97 -12.65
CA ALA A 223 13.68 5.48 -12.65
C ALA A 223 14.69 4.38 -12.32
N ALA A 224 14.36 3.51 -11.35
CA ALA A 224 15.20 2.39 -10.96
C ALA A 224 15.25 1.26 -12.00
N LEU A 225 14.27 1.15 -12.91
CA LEU A 225 14.29 0.19 -14.03
C LEU A 225 15.54 0.35 -14.90
N VAL A 226 15.93 1.60 -15.18
CA VAL A 226 17.13 1.91 -15.97
C VAL A 226 18.37 1.40 -15.25
N SER A 227 18.44 1.58 -13.93
CA SER A 227 19.54 1.05 -13.12
C SER A 227 19.50 -0.47 -13.02
N ALA A 228 18.32 -1.09 -12.97
CA ALA A 228 18.16 -2.54 -12.97
C ALA A 228 18.64 -3.18 -14.28
N ALA A 229 18.52 -2.49 -15.41
CA ALA A 229 19.04 -2.94 -16.69
C ALA A 229 20.57 -2.89 -16.76
N LEU A 230 21.19 -1.89 -16.12
CA LEU A 230 22.65 -1.71 -16.12
C LEU A 230 23.35 -2.53 -15.03
N LEU A 231 22.70 -2.71 -13.88
CA LEU A 231 23.25 -3.31 -12.67
C LEU A 231 22.25 -4.33 -12.07
N PRO A 232 21.96 -5.44 -12.80
CA PRO A 232 20.85 -6.35 -12.47
C PRO A 232 20.99 -7.06 -11.12
N GLU A 233 22.23 -7.23 -10.64
CA GLU A 233 22.53 -7.88 -9.35
C GLU A 233 22.46 -6.94 -8.15
N HIS A 234 22.39 -5.63 -8.38
CA HIS A 234 22.50 -4.66 -7.30
C HIS A 234 21.15 -4.38 -6.63
N ARG A 235 21.17 -4.19 -5.31
CA ARG A 235 20.01 -3.89 -4.48
C ARG A 235 20.22 -2.63 -3.65
N LEU A 236 19.12 -2.02 -3.22
CA LEU A 236 19.17 -0.88 -2.31
C LEU A 236 19.60 -1.32 -0.91
N HIS A 237 20.40 -0.49 -0.23
CA HIS A 237 20.90 -0.79 1.10
C HIS A 237 19.76 -1.05 2.10
N PRO A 238 19.81 -2.10 2.94
CA PRO A 238 18.72 -2.47 3.84
C PRO A 238 18.32 -1.34 4.81
N VAL A 239 19.29 -0.55 5.27
CA VAL A 239 19.04 0.59 6.17
C VAL A 239 18.11 1.64 5.54
N LEU A 240 18.22 1.88 4.23
CA LEU A 240 17.34 2.81 3.52
C LEU A 240 15.93 2.24 3.46
N VAL A 241 15.81 0.96 3.10
CA VAL A 241 14.52 0.26 3.04
C VAL A 241 13.82 0.31 4.40
N ALA A 242 14.54 0.03 5.49
CA ALA A 242 14.04 0.12 6.85
C ALA A 242 13.58 1.54 7.19
N ALA A 243 14.36 2.58 6.85
CA ALA A 243 13.96 3.97 7.04
C ALA A 243 12.65 4.31 6.28
N GLY A 244 12.51 3.83 5.04
CA GLY A 244 11.27 3.98 4.28
C GLY A 244 10.08 3.27 4.91
N GLN A 245 10.27 2.06 5.43
CA GLN A 245 9.26 1.31 6.18
C GLN A 245 8.84 2.02 7.48
N ILE A 246 9.78 2.62 8.21
CA ILE A 246 9.48 3.40 9.43
C ILE A 246 8.62 4.62 9.08
N MET A 247 8.97 5.37 8.02
CA MET A 247 8.21 6.54 7.59
C MET A 247 6.77 6.18 7.16
N LEU A 248 6.60 5.06 6.45
CA LEU A 248 5.27 4.58 6.06
C LEU A 248 4.49 4.01 7.24
N GLY A 249 5.15 3.24 8.12
CA GLY A 249 4.56 2.73 9.36
C GLY A 249 4.05 3.86 10.25
N TRP A 250 4.84 4.93 10.42
CA TRP A 250 4.39 6.13 11.11
C TRP A 250 3.16 6.76 10.43
N ASN A 251 3.17 6.93 9.10
CA ASN A 251 2.03 7.49 8.37
C ASN A 251 0.74 6.67 8.52
N LEU A 252 0.85 5.35 8.62
CA LEU A 252 -0.28 4.45 8.80
C LEU A 252 -0.76 4.46 10.26
N GLY A 253 0.17 4.34 11.22
CA GLY A 253 -0.15 4.27 12.65
C GLY A 253 -0.84 5.53 13.17
N GLN A 254 -0.44 6.71 12.71
CA GLN A 254 -1.08 7.99 13.10
C GLN A 254 -2.58 8.10 12.75
N ARG A 255 -3.12 7.20 11.91
CA ARG A 255 -4.53 7.22 11.49
C ARG A 255 -5.45 6.64 12.56
N PHE A 256 -4.91 5.85 13.49
CA PHE A 256 -5.64 5.28 14.62
C PHE A 256 -5.79 6.31 15.74
N THR A 257 -6.72 7.23 15.55
CA THR A 257 -7.03 8.31 16.51
C THR A 257 -8.31 7.99 17.27
N ARG A 258 -8.49 8.55 18.48
CA ARG A 258 -9.75 8.39 19.22
C ARG A 258 -10.92 9.02 18.47
N GLU A 259 -10.65 10.14 17.81
CA GLU A 259 -11.60 10.91 17.03
C GLU A 259 -12.17 10.08 15.87
N LEU A 260 -11.35 9.28 15.18
CA LEU A 260 -11.81 8.37 14.14
C LEU A 260 -12.93 7.42 14.63
N PHE A 261 -12.80 6.91 15.85
CA PHE A 261 -13.78 6.00 16.44
C PHE A 261 -14.97 6.74 17.06
N ALA A 262 -14.80 7.99 17.49
CA ALA A 262 -15.84 8.80 18.11
C ALA A 262 -16.76 9.47 17.08
N GLU A 263 -16.22 9.99 15.97
CA GLU A 263 -16.97 10.81 15.01
C GLU A 263 -17.73 9.99 13.96
N SER A 264 -17.27 8.78 13.62
CA SER A 264 -17.89 7.96 12.55
C SER A 264 -17.80 6.44 12.81
N PRO A 265 -18.29 5.94 13.95
CA PRO A 265 -18.22 4.52 14.30
C PRO A 265 -18.92 3.62 13.27
N ARG A 266 -20.05 4.06 12.71
CA ARG A 266 -20.78 3.31 11.67
C ARG A 266 -19.94 3.10 10.41
N LEU A 267 -19.24 4.13 9.94
CA LEU A 267 -18.34 4.00 8.79
C LEU A 267 -17.13 3.14 9.14
N ALA A 268 -16.59 3.28 10.35
CA ALA A 268 -15.43 2.50 10.74
C ALA A 268 -15.72 1.00 10.74
N VAL A 269 -16.86 0.60 11.32
CA VAL A 269 -17.35 -0.78 11.28
C VAL A 269 -17.67 -1.22 9.85
N ALA A 270 -18.34 -0.39 9.06
CA ALA A 270 -18.63 -0.68 7.66
C ALA A 270 -17.37 -0.99 6.85
N ALA A 271 -16.36 -0.12 6.95
CA ALA A 271 -15.09 -0.26 6.25
C ALA A 271 -14.32 -1.49 6.72
N ALA A 272 -14.37 -1.80 8.01
CA ALA A 272 -13.74 -3.00 8.56
C ALA A 272 -14.39 -4.30 8.04
N LEU A 273 -15.73 -4.40 8.09
CA LEU A 273 -16.47 -5.54 7.59
C LEU A 273 -16.28 -5.73 6.08
N MET A 274 -16.36 -4.64 5.31
CA MET A 274 -16.07 -4.65 3.88
C MET A 274 -14.65 -5.13 3.60
N THR A 275 -13.66 -4.68 4.40
CA THR A 275 -12.27 -5.11 4.26
C THR A 275 -12.11 -6.60 4.55
N LEU A 276 -12.79 -7.14 5.57
CA LEU A 276 -12.78 -8.59 5.85
C LEU A 276 -13.40 -9.38 4.68
N ALA A 277 -14.51 -8.91 4.12
CA ALA A 277 -15.10 -9.51 2.93
C ALA A 277 -14.14 -9.46 1.74
N PHE A 278 -13.45 -8.33 1.52
CA PHE A 278 -12.44 -8.23 0.47
C PHE A 278 -11.26 -9.17 0.69
N LEU A 279 -10.81 -9.35 1.94
CA LEU A 279 -9.77 -10.33 2.27
C LEU A 279 -10.24 -11.76 1.93
N GLY A 280 -11.47 -12.12 2.28
CA GLY A 280 -12.06 -13.42 1.93
C GLY A 280 -12.13 -13.65 0.42
N LEU A 281 -12.62 -12.66 -0.34
CA LEU A 281 -12.66 -12.71 -1.81
C LEU A 281 -11.24 -12.78 -2.42
N SER A 282 -10.27 -12.09 -1.82
CA SER A 282 -8.88 -12.15 -2.30
C SER A 282 -8.24 -13.52 -2.13
N LEU A 283 -8.66 -14.33 -1.14
CA LEU A 283 -8.22 -15.72 -0.98
C LEU A 283 -8.70 -16.60 -2.14
N VAL A 284 -9.94 -16.40 -2.61
CA VAL A 284 -10.48 -17.12 -3.77
C VAL A 284 -9.66 -16.78 -5.01
N MET A 285 -9.40 -15.50 -5.25
CA MET A 285 -8.59 -15.08 -6.40
C MET A 285 -7.14 -15.55 -6.26
N ALA A 286 -6.58 -15.56 -5.05
CA ALA A 286 -5.23 -16.09 -4.79
C ALA A 286 -5.14 -17.57 -5.17
N LEU A 287 -6.20 -18.36 -4.91
CA LEU A 287 -6.27 -19.76 -5.32
C LEU A 287 -6.33 -19.93 -6.82
N SER A 288 -7.14 -19.15 -7.51
CA SER A 288 -7.18 -19.16 -8.97
C SER A 288 -5.81 -18.84 -9.58
N VAL A 289 -5.12 -17.83 -9.05
CA VAL A 289 -3.77 -17.44 -9.48
C VAL A 289 -2.73 -18.52 -9.14
N HIS A 290 -2.77 -19.09 -7.93
CA HIS A 290 -1.87 -20.16 -7.50
C HIS A 290 -1.96 -21.37 -8.44
N VAL A 291 -3.18 -21.86 -8.70
CA VAL A 291 -3.40 -23.00 -9.58
C VAL A 291 -3.09 -22.67 -11.04
N GLY A 292 -3.53 -21.49 -11.50
CA GLY A 292 -3.42 -21.11 -12.90
C GLY A 292 -1.99 -20.74 -13.35
N LEU A 293 -1.19 -20.15 -12.48
CA LEU A 293 0.19 -19.76 -12.76
C LEU A 293 1.23 -20.67 -12.11
N GLN A 294 0.81 -21.67 -11.32
CA GLN A 294 1.70 -22.49 -10.48
C GLN A 294 2.59 -21.61 -9.57
N MET A 295 2.09 -20.43 -9.20
CA MET A 295 2.82 -19.44 -8.42
C MET A 295 2.72 -19.77 -6.94
N ASN A 296 3.78 -19.55 -6.16
CA ASN A 296 3.77 -19.79 -4.71
C ASN A 296 2.52 -19.19 -4.04
N TRP A 297 1.87 -19.98 -3.17
CA TRP A 297 0.61 -19.61 -2.51
C TRP A 297 0.70 -18.26 -1.76
N ALA A 298 1.79 -18.01 -1.03
CA ALA A 298 2.00 -16.75 -0.32
C ALA A 298 2.19 -15.58 -1.29
N THR A 299 2.89 -15.77 -2.42
CA THR A 299 3.01 -14.76 -3.48
C THR A 299 1.65 -14.45 -4.09
N SER A 300 0.83 -15.46 -4.39
CA SER A 300 -0.52 -15.31 -4.92
C SER A 300 -1.42 -14.52 -3.98
N LEU A 301 -1.39 -14.85 -2.68
CA LEU A 301 -2.12 -14.13 -1.64
C LEU A 301 -1.73 -12.64 -1.59
N VAL A 302 -0.43 -12.35 -1.55
CA VAL A 302 0.05 -10.97 -1.45
C VAL A 302 -0.23 -10.20 -2.76
N ALA A 303 -0.15 -10.86 -3.92
CA ALA A 303 -0.44 -10.26 -5.23
C ALA A 303 -1.92 -9.89 -5.42
N THR A 304 -2.86 -10.68 -4.88
CA THR A 304 -4.30 -10.43 -5.03
C THR A 304 -4.91 -9.63 -3.87
N ALA A 305 -4.22 -9.51 -2.73
CA ALA A 305 -4.71 -8.81 -1.54
C ALA A 305 -5.08 -7.34 -1.81
N PRO A 306 -6.19 -6.79 -1.27
CA PRO A 306 -6.70 -5.43 -1.53
C PRO A 306 -5.92 -4.30 -0.81
N GLY A 307 -4.58 -4.42 -0.76
CA GLY A 307 -3.66 -3.48 -0.12
C GLY A 307 -3.08 -2.39 -1.04
N GLY A 308 -2.22 -1.54 -0.48
CA GLY A 308 -1.43 -0.60 -1.27
C GLY A 308 -0.21 -1.26 -1.92
N ILE A 309 0.19 -0.73 -3.08
CA ILE A 309 1.32 -1.27 -3.86
C ILE A 309 2.63 -1.27 -3.07
N ALA A 310 2.92 -0.20 -2.31
CA ALA A 310 4.17 -0.10 -1.55
C ALA A 310 4.22 -1.14 -0.44
N GLU A 311 3.11 -1.31 0.29
CA GLU A 311 3.01 -2.18 1.44
C GLU A 311 3.01 -3.66 1.06
N MET A 312 2.32 -4.03 -0.02
CA MET A 312 2.28 -5.43 -0.46
C MET A 312 3.58 -5.82 -1.16
N ALA A 313 4.19 -4.92 -1.93
CA ALA A 313 5.48 -5.20 -2.55
C ALA A 313 6.63 -5.28 -1.52
N ILE A 314 6.63 -4.46 -0.47
CA ILE A 314 7.60 -4.62 0.61
C ILE A 314 7.34 -5.87 1.44
N THR A 315 6.08 -6.27 1.61
CA THR A 315 5.69 -7.57 2.21
C THR A 315 6.34 -8.71 1.44
N ALA A 316 6.19 -8.71 0.11
CA ALA A 316 6.79 -9.72 -0.75
C ALA A 316 8.32 -9.74 -0.62
N LYS A 317 8.97 -8.57 -0.57
CA LYS A 317 10.43 -8.46 -0.43
C LYS A 317 10.93 -9.03 0.89
N VAL A 318 10.32 -8.61 2.01
CA VAL A 318 10.78 -9.03 3.34
C VAL A 318 10.51 -10.51 3.60
N LEU A 319 9.43 -11.05 3.04
CA LEU A 319 9.12 -12.48 3.11
C LEU A 319 9.87 -13.33 2.08
N ASN A 320 10.79 -12.75 1.31
CA ASN A 320 11.53 -13.42 0.21
C ASN A 320 10.62 -14.15 -0.78
N LEU A 321 9.51 -13.50 -1.14
CA LEU A 321 8.60 -13.92 -2.20
C LEU A 321 9.07 -13.35 -3.54
N ASP A 322 8.15 -12.96 -4.43
CA ASP A 322 8.42 -12.33 -5.72
C ASP A 322 7.91 -10.87 -5.73
N PRO A 323 8.76 -9.89 -5.35
CA PRO A 323 8.36 -8.48 -5.32
C PRO A 323 7.97 -7.90 -6.67
N PRO A 324 8.69 -8.16 -7.80
CA PRO A 324 8.26 -7.72 -9.12
C PRO A 324 6.86 -8.18 -9.49
N THR A 325 6.56 -9.47 -9.31
CA THR A 325 5.24 -10.01 -9.66
C THR A 325 4.14 -9.39 -8.83
N VAL A 326 4.31 -9.31 -7.50
CA VAL A 326 3.34 -8.62 -6.63
C VAL A 326 3.17 -7.16 -7.06
N THR A 327 4.27 -6.44 -7.29
CA THR A 327 4.22 -5.03 -7.69
C THR A 327 3.48 -4.84 -9.02
N ALA A 328 3.69 -5.72 -9.99
CA ALA A 328 3.04 -5.66 -11.30
C ALA A 328 1.53 -5.90 -11.22
N PHE A 329 1.08 -6.92 -10.48
CA PHE A 329 -0.35 -7.17 -10.24
C PHE A 329 -1.02 -5.96 -9.57
N HIS A 330 -0.37 -5.37 -8.57
CA HIS A 330 -0.85 -4.18 -7.87
C HIS A 330 -0.83 -2.92 -8.75
N ALA A 331 0.14 -2.77 -9.65
CA ALA A 331 0.21 -1.65 -10.58
C ALA A 331 -0.92 -1.72 -11.62
N VAL A 332 -1.14 -2.88 -12.26
CA VAL A 332 -2.17 -3.05 -13.28
C VAL A 332 -3.55 -2.77 -12.70
N ARG A 333 -3.92 -3.36 -11.57
CA ARG A 333 -5.22 -3.11 -10.93
C ARG A 333 -5.40 -1.65 -10.49
N LEU A 334 -4.33 -1.00 -10.02
CA LEU A 334 -4.36 0.40 -9.58
C LEU A 334 -4.67 1.30 -10.78
N VAL A 335 -3.96 1.09 -11.90
CA VAL A 335 -4.20 1.84 -13.13
C VAL A 335 -5.64 1.61 -13.60
N MET A 336 -6.07 0.36 -13.73
CA MET A 336 -7.42 0.01 -14.16
C MET A 336 -8.51 0.68 -13.29
N MET A 337 -8.33 0.66 -11.97
CA MET A 337 -9.29 1.26 -11.05
C MET A 337 -9.27 2.78 -11.12
N VAL A 338 -8.09 3.42 -11.11
CA VAL A 338 -7.98 4.89 -11.11
C VAL A 338 -8.50 5.49 -12.42
N THR A 339 -8.20 4.87 -13.57
CA THR A 339 -8.68 5.34 -14.88
C THR A 339 -10.12 4.94 -15.16
N GLY A 340 -10.55 3.78 -14.66
CA GLY A 340 -11.88 3.22 -14.87
C GLY A 340 -12.93 3.63 -13.84
N ALA A 341 -12.55 4.34 -12.77
CA ALA A 341 -13.44 4.66 -11.64
C ALA A 341 -14.76 5.32 -12.07
N ASP A 342 -14.70 6.40 -12.86
CA ASP A 342 -15.91 7.11 -13.32
C ASP A 342 -16.81 6.21 -14.19
N LEU A 343 -16.21 5.41 -15.08
CA LEU A 343 -16.95 4.46 -15.91
C LEU A 343 -17.63 3.39 -15.05
N LEU A 344 -16.92 2.81 -14.09
CA LEU A 344 -17.45 1.79 -13.18
C LEU A 344 -18.57 2.37 -12.30
N MET A 345 -18.43 3.60 -11.81
CA MET A 345 -19.46 4.28 -11.04
C MET A 345 -20.75 4.43 -11.87
N LYS A 346 -20.63 4.97 -13.10
CA LYS A 346 -21.75 5.11 -14.03
C LYS A 346 -22.40 3.76 -14.38
N LEU A 347 -21.59 2.72 -14.58
CA LEU A 347 -22.07 1.36 -14.80
C LEU A 347 -22.87 0.85 -13.60
N GLY A 348 -22.41 1.10 -12.37
CA GLY A 348 -23.13 0.76 -11.14
C GLY A 348 -24.51 1.40 -11.05
N PHE A 349 -24.63 2.68 -11.44
CA PHE A 349 -25.93 3.36 -11.54
C PHE A 349 -26.79 2.81 -12.68
N TYR A 350 -26.21 2.59 -13.86
CA TYR A 350 -26.92 2.07 -15.04
C TYR A 350 -27.51 0.67 -14.80
N LEU A 351 -26.76 -0.21 -14.12
CA LEU A 351 -27.23 -1.56 -13.76
C LEU A 351 -28.23 -1.55 -12.59
N GLY A 352 -28.53 -0.40 -11.99
CA GLY A 352 -29.39 -0.28 -10.82
C GLY A 352 -28.79 -0.88 -9.54
N TRP A 353 -27.49 -1.16 -9.54
CA TRP A 353 -26.76 -1.67 -8.37
C TRP A 353 -26.54 -0.56 -7.34
N LEU A 354 -26.27 0.65 -7.83
CA LEU A 354 -26.20 1.87 -7.03
C LEU A 354 -27.38 2.79 -7.36
N LYS A 355 -27.82 3.57 -6.38
CA LYS A 355 -28.86 4.59 -6.53
C LYS A 355 -28.25 5.98 -6.34
N ASP A 356 -28.58 6.94 -7.21
CA ASP A 356 -28.18 8.32 -6.98
C ASP A 356 -29.21 8.93 -6.02
N ASP A 357 -28.80 9.10 -4.76
CA ASP A 357 -29.65 9.67 -3.70
C ASP A 357 -29.52 11.22 -3.65
N SER A 358 -29.06 11.85 -4.75
CA SER A 358 -28.85 13.30 -4.87
C SER A 358 -30.14 14.11 -4.92
#